data_AF-A0A2S7JGM5-F1
#
_entry.id   AF-A0A2S7JGM5-F1
#
_cell.length_a   1.000
_cell.length_b   1.000
_cell.length_c   1.000
_cell.angle_alpha   90.00
_cell.angle_beta   90.00
_cell.angle_gamma   90.00
#
_symmetry.space_group_name_H-M   'P 1'
#
loop_
_entity.id
_entity.type
_entity.pdbx_description
1 polymer ?
#
loop_
_entity_poly.entity_id
_entity_poly.type
_entity_poly.pdbx_seq_one_letter_code
_entity_poly.pdbx_strand_id
1 'polypeptide(L)'
;MKITKKIKGTSKAWDERLLGADARSVATAEPNADTAVNDALGLKLISIRLPGSLIEDFKNIATINGGMGYQTLMRQVLQRFAASELKMIARGYAEQVQRAKAEEATTAPAPRAQQKKAAERPVAQTRKPA
;
A
#
# COMPACT_ATOMS: atom_id res chain seq x y z
N MET A 1 15.50 -10.42 59.22
CA MET A 1 15.54 -11.03 57.88
C MET A 1 14.13 -11.41 57.46
N LYS A 2 13.51 -10.73 56.48
CA LYS A 2 12.19 -11.14 55.98
C LYS A 2 12.39 -12.19 54.87
N ILE A 3 12.02 -13.43 55.15
CA ILE A 3 12.04 -14.53 54.19
C ILE A 3 10.99 -14.24 53.11
N THR A 4 11.44 -13.90 51.90
CA THR A 4 10.56 -13.77 50.73
C THR A 4 10.10 -15.16 50.33
N LYS A 5 8.88 -15.52 50.74
CA LYS A 5 8.23 -16.79 50.36
C LYS A 5 8.09 -16.82 48.83
N LYS A 6 8.93 -17.60 48.15
CA LYS A 6 8.97 -17.69 46.69
C LYS A 6 7.69 -18.37 46.19
N ILE A 7 6.90 -17.65 45.39
CA ILE A 7 5.67 -18.16 44.79
C ILE A 7 6.05 -19.03 43.59
N LYS A 8 5.45 -20.22 43.45
CA LYS A 8 5.67 -21.07 42.26
C LYS A 8 5.01 -20.40 41.04
N GLY A 9 5.74 -20.30 39.93
CA GLY A 9 5.22 -19.78 38.66
C GLY A 9 4.29 -20.78 37.98
N THR A 10 3.05 -20.88 38.44
CA THR A 10 2.00 -21.71 37.84
C THR A 10 0.89 -20.84 37.26
N SER A 11 0.15 -21.33 36.26
CA SER A 11 -0.99 -20.60 35.67
C SER A 11 -2.03 -20.22 36.73
N LYS A 12 -2.34 -21.12 37.66
CA LYS A 12 -3.23 -20.85 38.79
C LYS A 12 -2.77 -19.65 39.65
N ALA A 13 -1.48 -19.53 39.93
CA ALA A 13 -0.94 -18.41 40.71
C ALA A 13 -0.98 -17.07 39.94
N TRP A 14 -0.89 -17.12 38.60
CA TRP A 14 -1.12 -15.96 37.75
C TRP A 14 -2.59 -15.53 37.76
N ASP A 15 -3.51 -16.47 37.55
CA ASP A 15 -4.96 -16.23 37.51
C ASP A 15 -5.49 -15.72 38.85
N GLU A 16 -4.97 -16.23 39.96
CA GLU A 16 -5.27 -15.77 41.33
C GLU A 16 -4.58 -14.45 41.70
N ARG A 17 -3.86 -13.82 40.76
CA ARG A 17 -3.11 -12.55 40.95
C ARG A 17 -2.07 -12.62 42.05
N LEU A 18 -1.54 -13.81 42.34
CA LEU A 18 -0.46 -14.00 43.32
C LEU A 18 0.90 -13.60 42.73
N LEU A 19 1.02 -13.50 41.41
CA LEU A 19 2.23 -13.09 40.71
C LEU A 19 2.06 -11.68 40.11
N GLY A 20 2.97 -10.76 40.43
CA GLY A 20 3.09 -9.48 39.73
C GLY A 20 2.01 -8.43 40.03
N ALA A 21 0.98 -8.77 40.82
CA ALA A 21 -0.11 -7.85 41.17
C ALA A 21 0.21 -6.94 42.38
N ASP A 22 1.48 -6.86 42.79
CA ASP A 22 1.95 -6.02 43.88
C ASP A 22 2.70 -4.79 43.34
N ALA A 23 2.73 -3.71 44.14
CA ALA A 23 3.35 -2.45 43.74
C ALA A 23 4.85 -2.55 43.42
N ARG A 24 5.57 -3.58 43.88
CA ARG A 24 7.00 -3.77 43.56
C ARG A 24 7.22 -4.32 42.16
N SER A 25 6.17 -4.87 41.55
CA SER A 25 6.18 -5.41 40.20
C SER A 25 5.72 -4.39 39.16
N VAL A 26 5.41 -3.16 39.58
CA VAL A 26 5.06 -2.03 38.70
C VAL A 26 6.28 -1.13 38.52
N ALA A 27 6.50 -0.67 37.29
CA ALA A 27 7.51 0.34 36.97
C ALA A 27 6.94 1.30 35.93
N THR A 28 7.32 2.58 36.02
CA THR A 28 7.00 3.56 34.98
C THR A 28 7.75 3.18 33.71
N ALA A 29 7.02 3.15 32.59
CA ALA A 29 7.65 2.93 31.29
C ALA A 29 8.63 4.06 30.96
N GLU A 30 9.64 3.75 30.16
CA GLU A 30 10.54 4.77 29.61
C GLU A 30 9.73 5.83 28.86
N PRO A 31 10.14 7.12 28.90
CA PRO A 31 9.38 8.21 28.27
C PRO A 31 9.06 7.99 26.78
N ASN A 32 9.89 7.21 26.08
CA ASN A 32 9.76 6.93 24.65
C ASN A 32 9.16 5.55 24.33
N ALA A 33 8.67 4.81 25.33
CA ALA A 33 8.14 3.47 25.15
C ALA A 33 6.98 3.45 24.13
N ASP A 34 6.07 4.43 24.23
CA ASP A 34 4.94 4.56 23.30
C ASP A 34 5.39 4.83 21.87
N THR A 35 6.42 5.68 21.68
CA THR A 35 6.98 5.95 20.36
C THR A 35 7.62 4.70 19.77
N ALA A 36 8.43 3.98 20.56
CA ALA A 36 9.08 2.75 20.11
C ALA A 36 8.06 1.66 19.70
N VAL A 37 6.96 1.53 20.46
CA VAL A 37 5.86 0.61 20.11
C VAL A 37 5.16 1.03 18.82
N ASN A 38 4.85 2.33 18.68
CA ASN A 38 4.20 2.83 17.46
C ASN A 38 5.09 2.64 16.23
N ASP A 39 6.39 2.95 16.34
CA ASP A 39 7.35 2.80 15.24
C ASP A 39 7.52 1.33 14.83
N ALA A 40 7.61 0.41 15.81
CA ALA A 40 7.68 -1.02 15.54
C ALA A 40 6.43 -1.54 14.80
N LEU A 41 5.28 -0.92 15.02
CA LEU A 41 4.02 -1.22 14.34
C LEU A 41 3.80 -0.39 13.06
N GLY A 42 4.73 0.50 12.68
CA GLY A 42 4.58 1.42 11.55
C GLY A 42 3.44 2.43 11.73
N LEU A 43 3.04 2.71 12.97
CA LEU A 43 1.98 3.65 13.33
C LEU A 43 2.57 5.03 13.59
N LYS A 44 1.86 6.06 13.12
CA LYS A 44 2.17 7.46 13.43
C LYS A 44 1.00 8.11 14.12
N LEU A 45 1.27 8.75 15.26
CA LEU A 45 0.27 9.58 15.92
C LEU A 45 0.04 10.83 15.07
N ILE A 46 -1.19 11.03 14.63
CA ILE A 46 -1.63 12.23 13.93
C ILE A 46 -2.73 12.90 14.72
N SER A 47 -2.68 14.22 14.80
CA SER A 47 -3.78 15.03 15.33
C SER A 47 -4.57 15.58 14.15
N ILE A 48 -5.81 15.12 14.00
CA ILE A 48 -6.73 15.58 12.95
C ILE A 48 -8.02 16.07 13.59
N ARG A 49 -8.61 17.12 13.04
CA ARG A 49 -9.94 17.59 13.43
C ARG A 49 -10.96 17.03 12.43
N LEU A 50 -12.00 16.40 12.94
CA LEU A 50 -13.11 15.86 12.15
C LEU A 50 -14.41 16.53 12.57
N PRO A 51 -15.38 16.67 11.65
CA PRO A 51 -16.73 17.10 12.01
C PRO A 51 -17.33 16.19 13.09
N GLY A 52 -18.00 16.76 14.09
CA GLY A 52 -18.61 15.97 15.16
C GLY A 52 -19.65 14.98 14.65
N SER A 53 -20.46 15.38 13.67
CA SER A 53 -21.43 14.49 13.01
C SER A 53 -20.78 13.25 12.40
N LEU A 54 -19.63 13.43 11.73
CA LEU A 54 -18.90 12.31 11.12
C LEU A 54 -18.41 11.30 12.17
N ILE A 55 -17.98 11.78 13.34
CA ILE A 55 -17.56 10.90 14.43
C ILE A 55 -18.76 10.09 14.95
N GLU A 56 -19.92 10.72 15.10
CA GLU A 56 -21.14 10.03 15.53
C GLU A 56 -21.61 9.01 14.48
N ASP A 57 -21.52 9.34 13.19
CA ASP A 57 -21.83 8.39 12.12
C ASP A 57 -20.94 7.14 12.20
N PHE A 58 -19.63 7.31 12.40
CA PHE A 58 -18.72 6.17 12.58
C PHE A 58 -19.05 5.33 13.81
N LYS A 59 -19.47 5.93 14.92
CA LYS A 59 -19.91 5.20 16.13
C LYS A 59 -21.19 4.42 15.87
N ASN A 60 -22.15 5.01 15.16
CA ASN A 60 -23.40 4.35 14.82
C ASN A 60 -23.16 3.15 13.89
N ILE A 61 -22.35 3.32 12.84
CA ILE A 61 -21.99 2.24 11.92
C ILE A 61 -21.25 1.11 12.66
N ALA A 62 -20.30 1.45 13.53
CA ALA A 62 -19.59 0.50 14.37
C ALA A 62 -20.53 -0.35 15.25
N THR A 63 -21.55 0.29 15.82
CA THR A 63 -22.55 -0.35 16.68
C THR A 63 -23.43 -1.31 15.89
N ILE A 64 -23.93 -0.87 14.73
CA ILE A 64 -24.80 -1.67 13.85
C ILE A 64 -24.06 -2.90 13.32
N ASN A 65 -22.78 -2.76 12.97
CA ASN A 65 -21.99 -3.83 12.36
C ASN A 65 -21.41 -4.85 13.35
N GLY A 66 -21.89 -4.88 14.60
CA GLY A 66 -21.54 -5.94 15.55
C GLY A 66 -20.31 -5.68 16.44
N GLY A 67 -19.99 -4.42 16.74
CA GLY A 67 -19.18 -4.08 17.92
C GLY A 67 -17.69 -3.81 17.68
N MET A 68 -17.28 -3.51 16.45
CA MET A 68 -15.93 -2.99 16.22
C MET A 68 -15.82 -1.55 16.74
N GLY A 69 -14.74 -1.19 17.43
CA GLY A 69 -14.53 0.21 17.84
C GLY A 69 -14.47 1.17 16.64
N TYR A 70 -15.10 2.35 16.78
CA TYR A 70 -15.17 3.34 15.68
C TYR A 70 -13.79 3.77 15.16
N GLN A 71 -12.78 3.80 16.02
CA GLN A 71 -11.40 4.13 15.63
C GLN A 71 -10.79 3.06 14.71
N THR A 72 -11.07 1.79 14.98
CA THR A 72 -10.65 0.67 14.13
C THR A 72 -11.36 0.71 12.79
N LEU A 73 -12.67 0.97 12.80
CA LEU A 73 -13.46 1.16 11.59
C LEU A 73 -12.90 2.32 10.74
N MET A 74 -12.64 3.47 11.36
CA MET A 74 -12.11 4.64 10.68
C MET A 74 -10.76 4.34 10.02
N ARG A 75 -9.86 3.63 10.70
CA ARG A 75 -8.56 3.22 10.14
C ARG A 75 -8.74 2.35 8.89
N GLN A 76 -9.65 1.37 8.94
CA GLN A 76 -9.92 0.49 7.80
C GLN A 76 -10.50 1.25 6.62
N VAL A 77 -11.44 2.16 6.86
CA VAL A 77 -12.07 2.98 5.81
C VAL A 77 -11.04 3.87 5.12
N LEU A 78 -10.19 4.56 5.88
CA LEU A 78 -9.12 5.40 5.33
C LEU A 78 -8.12 4.59 4.49
N GLN A 79 -7.74 3.40 4.96
CA GLN A 79 -6.82 2.52 4.23
C GLN A 79 -7.45 2.00 2.93
N ARG A 80 -8.72 1.58 2.97
CA ARG A 80 -9.46 1.12 1.78
C ARG A 80 -9.65 2.23 0.75
N PHE A 81 -9.96 3.43 1.21
CA PHE A 81 -10.06 4.60 0.36
C PHE A 81 -8.73 4.89 -0.35
N ALA A 82 -7.63 5.03 0.39
CA ALA A 82 -6.31 5.32 -0.18
C ALA A 82 -5.86 4.26 -1.20
N ALA A 83 -6.07 2.97 -0.90
CA ALA A 83 -5.75 1.89 -1.83
C ALA A 83 -6.58 1.94 -3.11
N SER A 84 -7.85 2.33 -3.02
CA SER A 84 -8.76 2.40 -4.17
C SER A 84 -8.40 3.59 -5.07
N GLU A 85 -8.16 4.76 -4.48
CA GLU A 85 -7.76 5.97 -5.20
C GLU A 85 -6.43 5.79 -5.93
N LEU A 86 -5.42 5.22 -5.25
CA LEU A 86 -4.12 4.97 -5.88
C LEU A 86 -4.25 4.02 -7.08
N LYS A 87 -5.09 2.99 -6.96
CA LYS A 87 -5.36 2.06 -8.06
C LYS A 87 -6.05 2.74 -9.24
N MET A 88 -7.00 3.65 -8.97
CA MET A 88 -7.65 4.43 -10.01
C MET A 88 -6.68 5.35 -10.74
N ILE A 89 -5.84 6.07 -10.01
CA ILE A 89 -4.80 6.95 -10.58
C ILE A 89 -3.83 6.14 -11.45
N ALA A 90 -3.34 5.01 -10.95
CA ALA A 90 -2.41 4.14 -11.69
C ALA A 90 -3.01 3.61 -13.00
N ARG A 91 -4.30 3.23 -12.98
CA ARG A 91 -5.03 2.81 -14.19
C ARG A 91 -5.13 3.95 -15.20
N GLY A 92 -5.53 5.14 -14.76
CA GLY A 92 -5.63 6.31 -15.63
C GLY A 92 -4.29 6.69 -16.28
N TYR A 93 -3.18 6.59 -15.53
CA TYR A 93 -1.85 6.81 -16.08
C TYR A 93 -1.45 5.74 -17.08
N ALA A 94 -1.68 4.46 -16.77
CA ALA A 94 -1.38 3.37 -17.69
C ALA A 94 -2.16 3.50 -19.00
N GLU A 95 -3.44 3.86 -18.95
CA GLU A 95 -4.26 4.10 -20.13
C GLU A 95 -3.73 5.26 -20.98
N GLN A 96 -3.31 6.36 -20.36
CA GLN A 96 -2.69 7.49 -21.07
C GLN A 96 -1.39 7.09 -21.76
N VAL A 97 -0.52 6.36 -21.08
CA VAL A 97 0.73 5.86 -21.68
C VAL A 97 0.45 4.91 -22.84
N GLN A 98 -0.56 4.04 -22.72
CA GLN A 98 -0.93 3.15 -23.83
C GLN A 98 -1.53 3.90 -25.01
N ARG A 99 -2.35 4.92 -24.76
CA ARG A 99 -2.88 5.80 -25.83
C ARG A 99 -1.76 6.55 -26.53
N ALA A 100 -0.84 7.15 -25.78
CA ALA A 100 0.31 7.85 -26.36
C ALA A 100 1.18 6.90 -27.22
N LYS A 101 1.44 5.67 -26.75
CA LYS A 101 2.16 4.65 -27.53
C LYS A 101 1.40 4.20 -28.77
N ALA A 102 0.08 4.03 -28.67
CA ALA A 102 -0.76 3.63 -29.80
C ALA A 102 -0.88 4.75 -30.85
N GLU A 103 -0.94 6.01 -30.41
CA GLU A 103 -0.88 7.19 -31.26
C GLU A 103 0.48 7.27 -31.96
N GLU A 104 1.61 7.18 -31.24
CA GLU A 104 2.96 7.15 -31.82
C GLU A 104 3.17 5.99 -32.83
N ALA A 105 2.59 4.83 -32.56
CA ALA A 105 2.62 3.69 -33.49
C ALA A 105 1.78 3.92 -34.75
N THR A 106 0.76 4.78 -34.68
CA THR A 106 -0.10 5.14 -35.81
C THR A 106 0.49 6.29 -36.64
N THR A 107 1.26 7.20 -36.04
CA THR A 107 1.93 8.32 -36.73
C THR A 107 3.33 8.00 -37.26
N ALA A 108 3.89 6.82 -36.98
CA ALA A 108 5.18 6.39 -37.55
C ALA A 108 5.07 6.23 -39.09
N PRO A 109 5.89 6.92 -39.91
CA PRO A 109 5.79 6.82 -41.36
C PRO A 109 6.21 5.42 -41.84
N ALA A 110 5.43 4.86 -42.78
CA ALA A 110 5.70 3.56 -43.39
C ALA A 110 7.17 3.45 -43.88
N PRO A 111 7.85 2.31 -43.68
CA PRO A 111 9.22 2.14 -44.14
C PRO A 111 9.24 2.20 -45.68
N ARG A 112 9.86 3.26 -46.21
CA ARG A 112 10.07 3.48 -47.64
C ARG A 112 11.15 2.53 -48.15
N ALA A 113 10.84 1.25 -48.29
CA ALA A 113 11.74 0.23 -48.80
C ALA A 113 11.15 -0.41 -50.06
N GLN A 114 11.46 0.17 -51.23
CA GLN A 114 11.66 -0.52 -52.52
C GLN A 114 11.87 0.51 -53.64
N GLN A 115 13.08 1.07 -53.74
CA GLN A 115 13.58 1.71 -54.97
C GLN A 115 15.06 1.39 -55.18
N LYS A 116 15.42 0.10 -55.28
CA LYS A 116 16.71 -0.33 -55.83
C LYS A 116 16.59 -1.73 -56.45
N LYS A 117 16.07 -1.82 -57.69
CA LYS A 117 16.42 -2.86 -58.69
C LYS A 117 15.58 -2.71 -59.97
N ALA A 118 16.02 -1.85 -60.89
CA ALA A 118 15.62 -1.91 -62.31
C ALA A 118 16.48 -0.96 -63.15
N ALA A 119 17.80 -1.12 -63.11
CA ALA A 119 18.70 -0.42 -64.04
C ALA A 119 19.94 -1.27 -64.32
N GLU A 120 19.73 -2.47 -64.83
CA GLU A 120 20.77 -3.22 -65.54
C GLU A 120 20.11 -4.09 -66.60
N ARG A 121 20.07 -3.56 -67.83
CA ARG A 121 19.96 -4.35 -69.05
C ARG A 121 21.08 -3.86 -69.97
N PRO A 122 22.15 -4.65 -70.22
CA PRO A 122 23.07 -4.32 -71.29
C PRO A 122 22.40 -4.65 -72.62
N VAL A 123 22.48 -3.68 -73.52
CA VAL A 123 22.05 -3.71 -74.92
C VAL A 123 22.84 -4.78 -75.67
N ALA A 124 22.13 -5.77 -76.23
CA ALA A 124 22.72 -6.72 -77.18
C ALA A 124 23.03 -6.00 -78.50
N GLN A 125 24.32 -6.02 -78.82
CA GLN A 125 24.94 -5.36 -79.96
C GLN A 125 24.55 -6.05 -81.27
N THR A 126 24.14 -5.23 -82.25
CA THR A 126 23.85 -5.61 -83.63
C THR A 126 25.06 -6.24 -84.32
N ARG A 127 24.86 -7.36 -85.02
CA ARG A 127 25.77 -7.82 -86.08
C ARG A 127 25.01 -7.98 -87.40
N LYS A 128 25.60 -7.36 -88.42
CA LYS A 128 25.22 -7.19 -89.83
C LYS A 128 24.96 -8.52 -90.57
N PRO A 129 24.13 -8.53 -91.62
CA PRO A 129 24.05 -9.64 -92.57
C PRO A 129 25.05 -9.45 -93.73
N ALA A 130 25.68 -10.54 -94.16
CA ALA A 130 26.26 -10.76 -95.48
C ALA A 130 26.23 -12.27 -95.76
#